data_AF-A0A820UGC7-F1
#
_entry.id   AF-A0A820UGC7-F1
#
_cell.length_a   1.000
_cell.length_b   1.000
_cell.length_c   1.000
_cell.angle_alpha   90.00
_cell.angle_beta   90.00
_cell.angle_gamma   90.00
#
_symmetry.space_group_name_H-M   'P 1'
#
loop_
_entity.id
_entity.type
_entity.pdbx_description
1 polymer ?
#
loop_
_entity_poly.entity_id
_entity_poly.type
_entity_poly.pdbx_seq_one_letter_code
_entity_poly.pdbx_strand_id
1 'polypeptide(L)'
;MCGLDSFSVDGNAGFDTLQRLVKELQVCNSEEKNLLQLIKLSCNYLKFEYQQNVSQDDTDCATHCRSFALSHPFEKDLKSNCNHSKHYMSCIKCNSPLALLRRMEHLVTDATPSDSKDELEVDLLTAKVDILSWMFHIIRGVQQDKSKKFVLSTRFKKWSSII
;
A
#
# COMPACT_ATOMS: atom_id res chain seq x y z
N MET A 1 -15.80 9.99 -8.40
CA MET A 1 -14.36 10.28 -8.56
C MET A 1 -13.93 11.01 -7.31
N CYS A 2 -13.20 10.37 -6.39
CA CYS A 2 -12.62 11.07 -5.24
C CYS A 2 -11.33 11.77 -5.66
N GLY A 3 -11.09 12.97 -5.11
CA GLY A 3 -9.88 13.75 -5.36
C GLY A 3 -8.62 13.01 -4.87
N LEU A 4 -7.45 13.43 -5.38
CA LEU A 4 -6.13 12.93 -4.96
C LEU A 4 -5.97 12.87 -3.44
N ASP A 5 -6.50 13.87 -2.73
CA ASP A 5 -6.34 13.99 -1.28
C ASP A 5 -7.18 12.99 -0.49
N SER A 6 -8.31 12.50 -1.05
CA SER A 6 -9.23 11.58 -0.35
C SER A 6 -8.51 10.33 0.12
N PHE A 7 -7.75 9.66 -0.76
CA PHE A 7 -7.06 8.42 -0.40
C PHE A 7 -6.00 8.62 0.68
N SER A 8 -5.34 9.79 0.71
CA SER A 8 -4.35 10.09 1.75
C SER A 8 -4.98 10.42 3.09
N VAL A 9 -6.15 11.08 3.08
CA VAL A 9 -6.94 11.38 4.27
C VAL A 9 -7.52 10.09 4.84
N ASP A 10 -8.18 9.29 4.00
CA ASP A 10 -8.79 8.01 4.37
C ASP A 10 -7.71 7.04 4.87
N GLY A 11 -6.59 6.93 4.15
CA GLY A 11 -5.46 6.10 4.56
C GLY A 11 -4.83 6.54 5.88
N ASN A 12 -4.75 7.84 6.15
CA ASN A 12 -4.28 8.35 7.44
C ASN A 12 -5.27 8.06 8.57
N ALA A 13 -6.57 8.24 8.32
CA ALA A 13 -7.62 7.85 9.25
C ALA A 13 -7.58 6.34 9.55
N GLY A 14 -7.28 5.51 8.55
CA GLY A 14 -7.02 4.08 8.73
C GLY A 14 -5.90 3.80 9.73
N PHE A 15 -4.78 4.53 9.67
CA PHE A 15 -3.71 4.41 10.67
C PHE A 15 -4.10 4.92 12.05
N ASP A 16 -4.96 5.95 12.14
CA ASP A 16 -5.50 6.41 13.42
C ASP A 16 -6.43 5.36 14.05
N THR A 17 -7.25 4.69 13.23
CA THR A 17 -8.04 3.53 13.63
C THR A 17 -7.15 2.39 14.15
N LEU A 18 -6.06 2.04 13.45
CA LEU A 18 -5.14 1.02 13.95
C LEU A 18 -4.54 1.39 15.33
N GLN A 19 -4.21 2.65 15.57
CA GLN A 19 -3.70 3.12 16.87
C GLN A 19 -4.74 2.96 17.97
N ARG A 20 -6.02 3.22 17.67
CA ARG A 20 -7.13 3.00 18.60
C ARG A 20 -7.31 1.52 18.90
N LEU A 21 -7.39 0.68 17.87
CA LEU A 21 -7.55 -0.77 18.02
C LEU A 21 -6.45 -1.40 18.90
N VAL A 22 -5.19 -0.99 18.71
CA VAL A 22 -4.06 -1.47 19.53
C VAL A 22 -4.30 -1.21 21.03
N LYS A 23 -4.88 -0.06 21.39
CA LYS A 23 -5.19 0.29 22.79
C LYS A 23 -6.39 -0.47 23.32
N GLU A 24 -7.41 -0.69 22.48
CA GLU A 24 -8.63 -1.43 22.84
C GLU A 24 -8.37 -2.94 23.03
N LEU A 25 -7.41 -3.50 22.29
CA LEU A 25 -7.01 -4.90 22.37
C LEU A 25 -6.25 -5.26 23.65
N GLN A 26 -5.85 -4.27 24.46
CA GLN A 26 -5.17 -4.45 25.76
C GLN A 26 -3.99 -5.44 25.71
N VAL A 27 -3.21 -5.39 24.63
CA VAL A 27 -1.99 -6.21 24.48
C VAL A 27 -0.94 -5.82 25.54
N CYS A 28 0.08 -6.66 25.72
CA CYS A 28 1.12 -6.36 26.69
C CYS A 28 1.85 -5.03 26.37
N ASN A 29 2.24 -4.27 27.40
CA ASN A 29 2.83 -2.93 27.26
C ASN A 29 3.99 -2.83 26.26
N SER A 30 4.82 -3.87 26.16
CA SER A 30 5.94 -3.89 25.21
C SER A 30 5.47 -4.06 23.77
N GLU A 31 4.45 -4.88 23.55
CA GLU A 31 3.88 -5.08 22.22
C GLU A 31 3.10 -3.85 21.78
N GLU A 32 2.31 -3.24 22.67
CA GLU A 32 1.59 -1.99 22.40
C GLU A 32 2.55 -0.91 21.88
N LYS A 33 3.66 -0.66 22.59
CA LYS A 33 4.67 0.32 22.20
C LYS A 33 5.27 0.02 20.82
N ASN A 34 5.60 -1.25 20.57
CA ASN A 34 6.17 -1.68 19.29
C ASN A 34 5.18 -1.48 18.14
N LEU A 35 3.91 -1.81 18.34
CA LEU A 35 2.86 -1.64 17.33
C LEU A 35 2.60 -0.16 17.04
N LEU A 36 2.47 0.68 18.08
CA LEU A 36 2.28 2.12 17.89
C LEU A 36 3.46 2.77 17.15
N GLN A 37 4.69 2.35 17.45
CA GLN A 37 5.88 2.80 16.72
C GLN A 37 5.84 2.32 15.26
N LEU A 38 5.48 1.07 15.02
CA LEU A 38 5.40 0.49 13.67
C LEU A 38 4.30 1.16 12.84
N ILE A 39 3.15 1.48 13.43
CA ILE A 39 2.08 2.25 12.81
C ILE A 39 2.60 3.62 12.38
N LYS A 40 3.27 4.36 13.27
CA LYS A 40 3.83 5.68 12.97
C LYS A 40 4.85 5.61 11.83
N LEU A 41 5.77 4.64 11.87
CA LEU A 41 6.78 4.47 10.84
C LEU A 41 6.16 4.10 9.49
N SER A 42 5.16 3.22 9.49
CA SER A 42 4.46 2.79 8.26
C SER A 42 3.65 3.94 7.64
N CYS A 43 2.98 4.75 8.46
CA CYS A 43 2.26 5.94 8.01
C CYS A 43 3.23 6.97 7.40
N ASN A 44 4.33 7.29 8.10
CA ASN A 44 5.35 8.21 7.60
C ASN A 44 5.97 7.72 6.29
N TYR A 45 6.20 6.40 6.18
CA TYR A 45 6.71 5.80 4.96
C TYR A 45 5.80 6.09 3.76
N LEU A 46 4.49 5.87 3.91
CA LEU A 46 3.52 6.15 2.85
C LEU A 46 3.44 7.64 2.50
N LYS A 47 3.51 8.52 3.51
CA LYS A 47 3.45 9.98 3.31
C LYS A 47 4.65 10.54 2.55
N PHE A 48 5.85 10.09 2.89
CA PHE A 48 7.06 10.83 2.52
C PHE A 48 8.00 10.08 1.58
N GLU A 49 8.01 8.76 1.61
CA GLU A 49 9.06 7.97 0.94
C GLU A 49 8.52 7.02 -0.13
N TYR A 50 7.28 6.53 0.04
CA TYR A 50 6.76 5.43 -0.76
C TYR A 50 6.70 5.75 -2.24
N GLN A 51 6.22 6.95 -2.61
CA GLN A 51 6.15 7.40 -4.00
C GLN A 51 7.53 7.37 -4.66
N GLN A 52 8.57 7.89 -3.99
CA GLN A 52 9.94 7.89 -4.53
C GLN A 52 10.46 6.45 -4.70
N ASN A 53 10.22 5.59 -3.71
CA ASN A 53 10.68 4.21 -3.76
C ASN A 53 10.03 3.41 -4.89
N VAL A 54 8.72 3.55 -5.10
CA VAL A 54 8.02 2.86 -6.21
C VAL A 54 8.20 3.56 -7.56
N SER A 55 8.82 4.74 -7.58
CA SER A 55 9.24 5.44 -8.81
C SER A 55 10.57 4.94 -9.37
N GLN A 56 11.38 4.24 -8.56
CA GLN A 56 12.60 3.61 -9.05
C GLN A 56 12.25 2.50 -10.06
N ASP A 57 13.20 2.20 -10.96
CA ASP A 57 12.96 1.28 -12.07
C ASP A 57 12.49 -0.09 -11.60
N ASP A 58 11.79 -0.77 -12.51
CA ASP A 58 11.16 -2.06 -12.30
C ASP A 58 12.20 -3.06 -11.75
N THR A 59 12.08 -3.43 -10.47
CA THR A 59 12.94 -4.40 -9.77
C THR A 59 12.22 -5.74 -9.63
N ASP A 60 12.96 -6.82 -9.33
CA ASP A 60 12.41 -8.15 -8.97
C ASP A 60 11.62 -8.14 -7.64
N CYS A 61 11.29 -6.95 -7.10
CA CYS A 61 10.47 -6.81 -5.91
C CYS A 61 8.99 -6.72 -6.28
N ALA A 62 8.18 -7.63 -5.73
CA ALA A 62 6.75 -7.72 -6.01
C ALA A 62 5.99 -6.41 -5.74
N THR A 63 6.40 -5.63 -4.74
CA THR A 63 5.76 -4.37 -4.35
C THR A 63 6.32 -3.15 -5.09
N HIS A 64 7.41 -3.30 -5.85
CA HIS A 64 8.02 -2.22 -6.64
C HIS A 64 7.80 -2.39 -8.15
N CYS A 65 7.69 -3.62 -8.64
CA CYS A 65 7.32 -3.86 -10.03
C CYS A 65 5.87 -3.40 -10.22
N ARG A 66 5.68 -2.21 -10.77
CA ARG A 66 4.35 -1.58 -10.86
C ARG A 66 3.40 -2.41 -11.70
N SER A 67 3.90 -3.00 -12.79
CA SER A 67 3.14 -3.95 -13.60
C SER A 67 2.65 -5.12 -12.77
N PHE A 68 3.52 -5.76 -11.97
CA PHE A 68 3.14 -6.88 -11.12
C PHE A 68 2.22 -6.46 -9.97
N ALA A 69 2.58 -5.40 -9.24
CA ALA A 69 1.83 -4.88 -8.09
C ALA A 69 0.41 -4.41 -8.45
N LEU A 70 0.19 -3.96 -9.69
CA LEU A 70 -1.13 -3.56 -10.21
C LEU A 70 -1.85 -4.67 -10.98
N SER A 71 -1.19 -5.81 -11.23
CA SER A 71 -1.80 -6.92 -11.97
C SER A 71 -2.84 -7.64 -11.14
N HIS A 72 -3.94 -8.05 -11.78
CA HIS A 72 -4.88 -8.95 -11.14
C HIS A 72 -4.29 -10.36 -11.00
N PRO A 73 -4.35 -11.01 -9.83
CA PRO A 73 -3.73 -12.31 -9.62
C PRO A 73 -4.36 -13.43 -10.47
N PHE A 74 -5.65 -13.32 -10.80
CA PHE A 74 -6.42 -14.42 -11.42
C PHE A 74 -7.03 -14.09 -12.79
N GLU A 75 -7.23 -12.82 -13.11
CA GLU A 75 -7.88 -12.43 -14.37
C GLU A 75 -6.82 -12.14 -15.43
N LYS A 76 -6.75 -13.00 -16.45
CA LYS A 76 -5.71 -12.93 -17.48
C LYS A 76 -5.72 -11.59 -18.24
N ASP A 77 -6.89 -11.04 -18.48
CA ASP A 77 -7.05 -9.79 -19.23
C ASP A 77 -6.67 -8.55 -18.40
N LEU A 78 -6.62 -8.69 -17.07
CA LEU A 78 -6.17 -7.66 -16.14
C LEU A 78 -4.75 -7.92 -15.61
N LYS A 79 -4.02 -8.88 -16.20
CA LYS A 79 -2.60 -9.09 -15.93
C LYS A 79 -1.77 -8.17 -16.82
N SER A 80 -0.87 -7.42 -16.19
CA SER A 80 0.19 -6.70 -16.87
C SER A 80 1.45 -7.56 -16.93
N ASN A 81 1.98 -7.74 -18.13
CA ASN A 81 3.27 -8.40 -18.29
C ASN A 81 4.40 -7.45 -17.88
N CYS A 82 5.44 -8.02 -17.27
CA CYS A 82 6.70 -7.34 -17.00
C CYS A 82 7.85 -8.24 -17.51
N ASN A 83 9.03 -7.65 -17.70
CA ASN A 83 10.18 -8.37 -18.23
C ASN A 83 10.93 -9.20 -17.16
N HIS A 84 10.48 -9.15 -15.90
CA HIS A 84 11.11 -9.91 -14.82
C HIS A 84 10.70 -11.37 -14.88
N SER A 85 11.68 -12.25 -14.69
CA SER A 85 11.42 -13.69 -14.62
C SER A 85 10.80 -14.11 -13.29
N LYS A 86 11.09 -13.40 -12.18
CA LYS A 86 10.61 -13.73 -10.83
C LYS A 86 10.48 -12.48 -9.95
N HIS A 87 9.54 -12.50 -9.00
CA HIS A 87 9.33 -11.44 -8.01
C HIS A 87 9.62 -11.90 -6.58
N TYR A 88 10.83 -12.40 -6.33
CA TYR A 88 11.22 -13.01 -5.05
C TYR A 88 11.73 -11.99 -4.03
N MET A 89 12.08 -10.78 -4.46
CA MET A 89 12.58 -9.76 -3.54
C MET A 89 11.45 -9.14 -2.72
N SER A 90 11.71 -8.97 -1.44
CA SER A 90 10.82 -8.24 -0.53
C SER A 90 11.48 -6.93 -0.11
N CYS A 91 10.78 -5.82 -0.30
CA CYS A 91 11.20 -4.54 0.23
C CYS A 91 10.73 -4.42 1.69
N ILE A 92 11.67 -4.29 2.62
CA ILE A 92 11.39 -4.22 4.07
C ILE A 92 10.40 -3.09 4.37
N LYS A 93 10.61 -1.90 3.80
CA LYS A 93 9.75 -0.73 4.04
C LYS A 93 8.34 -0.93 3.46
N CYS A 94 8.21 -1.48 2.25
CA CYS A 94 6.90 -1.77 1.65
C CYS A 94 6.16 -2.92 2.33
N ASN A 95 6.89 -3.89 2.88
CA ASN A 95 6.29 -5.00 3.62
C ASN A 95 5.91 -4.60 5.06
N SER A 96 6.48 -3.53 5.62
CA SER A 96 6.13 -3.02 6.96
C SER A 96 4.62 -2.80 7.16
N PRO A 97 3.91 -1.99 6.35
CA PRO A 97 2.47 -1.81 6.49
C PRO A 97 1.70 -3.12 6.28
N LEU A 98 2.14 -3.98 5.36
CA LEU A 98 1.47 -5.28 5.10
C LEU A 98 1.61 -6.26 6.28
N ALA A 99 2.80 -6.30 6.88
CA ALA A 99 3.07 -7.13 8.05
C ALA A 99 2.34 -6.61 9.29
N LEU A 100 2.26 -5.28 9.47
CA LEU A 100 1.46 -4.64 10.49
C LEU A 100 -0.02 -5.02 10.36
N LEU A 101 -0.62 -4.88 9.18
CA LEU A 101 -2.01 -5.27 8.93
C LEU A 101 -2.26 -6.74 9.27
N ARG A 102 -1.36 -7.64 8.83
CA ARG A 102 -1.44 -9.07 9.21
C ARG A 102 -1.34 -9.25 10.72
N ARG A 103 -0.45 -8.56 11.43
CA ARG A 103 -0.33 -8.70 12.89
C ARG A 103 -1.62 -8.24 13.58
N MET A 104 -2.22 -7.14 13.13
CA MET A 104 -3.50 -6.65 13.64
C MET A 104 -4.64 -7.66 13.42
N GLU A 105 -4.70 -8.31 12.25
CA GLU A 105 -5.67 -9.38 11.98
C GLU A 105 -5.56 -10.54 12.97
N HIS A 106 -4.34 -10.99 13.27
CA HIS A 106 -4.14 -12.03 14.27
C HIS A 106 -4.59 -11.56 15.66
N LEU A 107 -4.25 -10.34 16.06
CA LEU A 107 -4.64 -9.81 17.38
C LEU A 107 -6.16 -9.70 17.54
N VAL A 108 -6.87 -9.21 16.51
CA VAL A 108 -8.34 -9.13 16.54
C VAL A 108 -8.96 -10.52 16.51
N THR A 109 -8.40 -11.45 15.74
CA THR A 109 -8.87 -12.84 15.69
C THR A 109 -8.72 -13.54 17.05
N ASP A 110 -7.57 -13.36 17.70
CA ASP A 110 -7.23 -13.95 19.00
C ASP A 110 -7.94 -13.25 20.18
N ALA A 111 -8.55 -12.08 19.95
CA ALA A 111 -9.31 -11.38 20.97
C ALA A 111 -10.47 -12.25 21.47
N THR A 112 -10.69 -12.20 22.79
CA THR A 112 -11.76 -12.95 23.43
C THR A 112 -13.11 -12.55 22.83
N PRO A 113 -13.98 -13.52 22.47
CA PRO A 113 -15.32 -13.23 21.98
C PRO A 113 -16.06 -12.29 22.94
N SER A 114 -16.56 -11.18 22.40
CA SER A 114 -17.27 -10.14 23.12
C SER A 114 -18.20 -9.41 22.15
N ASP A 115 -19.20 -8.70 22.67
CA ASP A 115 -20.13 -7.93 21.85
C ASP A 115 -19.42 -6.85 21.00
N SER A 116 -18.22 -6.43 21.41
CA SER A 116 -17.38 -5.48 20.66
C SER A 116 -16.46 -6.12 19.63
N LYS A 117 -16.34 -7.46 19.57
CA LYS A 117 -15.41 -8.12 18.65
C LYS A 117 -15.76 -7.86 17.18
N ASP A 118 -17.05 -7.93 16.85
CA ASP A 118 -17.53 -7.66 15.50
C ASP A 118 -17.22 -6.21 15.07
N GLU A 119 -17.30 -5.26 16.00
CA GLU A 119 -16.93 -3.86 15.76
C GLU A 119 -15.42 -3.73 15.48
N LEU A 120 -14.56 -4.39 16.27
CA LEU A 120 -13.11 -4.41 16.06
C LEU A 120 -12.74 -5.01 14.68
N GLU A 121 -13.45 -6.06 14.26
CA GLU A 121 -13.26 -6.70 12.95
C GLU A 121 -13.65 -5.78 11.79
N VAL A 122 -14.79 -5.08 11.90
CA VAL A 122 -15.26 -4.11 10.91
C VAL A 122 -14.31 -2.91 10.82
N ASP A 123 -13.87 -2.38 11.96
CA ASP A 123 -12.92 -1.28 12.04
C ASP A 123 -11.57 -1.65 11.41
N LEU A 124 -11.07 -2.85 11.71
CA LEU A 124 -9.82 -3.35 11.13
C LEU A 124 -9.95 -3.52 9.61
N LEU A 125 -11.06 -4.08 9.14
CA LEU A 125 -11.29 -4.28 7.71
C LEU A 125 -11.34 -2.95 6.98
N THR A 126 -12.02 -1.95 7.54
CA THR A 126 -12.11 -0.60 6.98
C THR A 126 -10.74 0.05 6.92
N ALA A 127 -10.00 0.07 8.04
CA ALA A 127 -8.65 0.62 8.10
C ALA A 127 -7.69 -0.05 7.10
N LYS A 128 -7.81 -1.38 6.95
CA LYS A 128 -7.03 -2.15 5.97
C LYS A 128 -7.33 -1.72 4.54
N VAL A 129 -8.61 -1.57 4.19
CA VAL A 129 -9.04 -1.14 2.86
C VAL A 129 -8.50 0.25 2.56
N ASP A 130 -8.58 1.19 3.50
CA ASP A 130 -8.13 2.57 3.32
C ASP A 130 -6.62 2.65 3.11
N ILE A 131 -5.83 1.98 3.96
CA ILE A 131 -4.37 1.96 3.87
C ILE A 131 -3.91 1.32 2.55
N LEU A 132 -4.48 0.17 2.17
CA LEU A 132 -4.13 -0.49 0.92
C LEU A 132 -4.55 0.35 -0.29
N SER A 133 -5.71 0.99 -0.23
CA SER A 133 -6.20 1.88 -1.29
C SER A 133 -5.25 3.07 -1.48
N TRP A 134 -4.73 3.64 -0.40
CA TRP A 134 -3.71 4.69 -0.47
C TRP A 134 -2.42 4.18 -1.11
N MET A 135 -1.93 3.00 -0.73
CA MET A 135 -0.75 2.39 -1.35
C MET A 135 -0.94 2.18 -2.86
N PHE A 136 -2.07 1.60 -3.26
CA PHE A 136 -2.37 1.37 -4.67
C PHE A 136 -2.56 2.68 -5.43
N HIS A 137 -3.15 3.70 -4.81
CA HIS A 137 -3.30 5.02 -5.41
C HIS A 137 -1.94 5.61 -5.78
N ILE A 138 -0.96 5.56 -4.88
CA ILE A 138 0.40 6.06 -5.13
C ILE A 138 1.05 5.31 -6.30
N ILE A 139 1.01 3.96 -6.29
CA ILE A 139 1.59 3.15 -7.38
C ILE A 139 0.93 3.49 -8.72
N ARG A 140 -0.40 3.61 -8.77
CA ARG A 140 -1.14 3.99 -9.99
C ARG A 140 -0.71 5.36 -10.49
N GLY A 141 -0.58 6.35 -9.60
CA GLY A 141 -0.12 7.70 -9.96
C GLY A 141 1.26 7.66 -10.63
N VAL A 142 2.21 6.95 -10.04
CA VAL A 142 3.57 6.78 -10.61
C VAL A 142 3.52 6.11 -11.98
N GLN A 143 2.73 5.04 -12.13
CA GLN A 143 2.59 4.35 -13.41
C GLN A 143 1.96 5.24 -14.48
N GLN A 144 0.94 6.01 -14.13
CA GLN A 144 0.30 6.97 -15.05
C GLN A 144 1.29 8.03 -15.51
N ASP A 145 2.10 8.58 -14.62
CA ASP A 145 3.10 9.60 -14.96
C ASP A 145 4.21 9.05 -15.86
N LYS A 146 4.65 7.80 -15.64
CA LYS A 146 5.58 7.10 -16.54
C LYS A 146 4.99 6.95 -17.94
N SER A 147 3.73 6.50 -18.04
CA SER A 147 3.03 6.35 -19.32
C SER A 147 2.84 7.69 -20.05
N LYS A 148 2.47 8.76 -19.35
CA LYS A 148 2.36 10.11 -19.92
C LYS A 148 3.69 10.57 -20.50
N LYS A 149 4.79 10.46 -19.74
CA LYS A 149 6.15 10.81 -20.19
C LYS A 149 6.56 10.01 -21.42
N PHE A 150 6.26 8.71 -21.46
CA PHE A 150 6.55 7.84 -22.60
C PHE A 150 5.83 8.31 -23.87
N VAL A 151 4.52 8.54 -23.80
CA VAL A 151 3.72 9.01 -24.94
C VAL A 151 4.23 10.35 -25.47
N LEU A 152 4.49 11.31 -24.57
CA LEU A 152 5.05 12.61 -24.95
C LEU A 152 6.41 12.45 -25.65
N SER A 153 7.33 11.67 -25.08
CA SER A 153 8.66 11.46 -25.66
C SER A 153 8.62 10.81 -27.05
N THR A 154 7.71 9.85 -27.25
CA THR A 154 7.52 9.15 -28.52
C THR A 154 6.96 10.10 -29.57
N ARG A 155 5.98 10.92 -29.19
CA ARG A 155 5.39 11.92 -30.07
C ARG A 155 6.40 13.00 -30.48
N PHE A 156 7.27 13.46 -29.58
CA PHE A 156 8.36 14.38 -29.89
C PHE A 156 9.37 13.76 -30.86
N LYS A 157 9.83 12.52 -30.62
CA LYS A 157 10.74 11.82 -31.55
C LYS A 157 10.16 11.69 -32.95
N LYS A 158 8.89 11.30 -33.06
CA LYS A 158 8.18 11.20 -34.35
C LYS A 158 8.10 12.55 -35.06
N TRP A 159 7.92 13.65 -34.33
CA TRP A 159 7.92 15.01 -34.89
C TRP A 159 9.30 15.43 -35.39
N SER A 160 10.36 15.18 -34.62
CA SER A 160 11.75 15.49 -34.98
C SER A 160 12.28 14.68 -36.16
N SER A 161 11.63 13.59 -36.56
CA SER A 161 11.97 12.79 -37.74
C SER A 161 11.25 13.24 -39.03
N ILE A 162 10.39 14.26 -38.94
CA ILE A 162 9.59 14.80 -40.05
C ILE A 162 10.08 16.21 -40.47
N ILE A 163 11.06 16.77 -39.76
CA ILE A 163 11.75 18.04 -40.05
C ILE A 163 13.20 17.73 -40.39
#